data_AF-A0A2T4B0Z3-F1
#
_entry.id   AF-A0A2T4B0Z3-F1
#
_cell.length_a   1.000
_cell.length_b   1.000
_cell.length_c   1.000
_cell.angle_alpha   90.00
_cell.angle_beta   90.00
_cell.angle_gamma   90.00
#
_symmetry.space_group_name_H-M   'P 1'
#
loop_
_entity.id
_entity.type
_entity.pdbx_description
1 polymer ?
#
loop_
_entity_poly.entity_id
_entity_poly.type
_entity_poly.pdbx_seq_one_letter_code
_entity_poly.pdbx_strand_id
1 'polypeptide(L)'
;KGDESKYLVKLECDSSTSTGSVDLIRCLPKSLNILTGFDDENKPARFCLLSGSQKTEFLDVVSKAYPSYKPMLIRTSVASKELSSSLYPTLGADTTLPQFRNNSLCEVIRPTQHEYPVWYFFYGTLADADVLSRVIGRTEDKASIEKGYKRARIRRGRLSMLGDKYLALVDADEDSVFDGWAYQVKNQNEEDSLRVYETAKYEVVRCTMEVMEGQGGIIKGLTFRL
;
A
#
# COMPACT_ATOMS: atom_id res chain seq x y z
N LYS A 1 3.53 -14.17 11.64
CA LYS A 1 4.67 -14.59 10.78
C LYS A 1 5.31 -13.30 10.30
N GLY A 2 6.54 -12.98 10.72
CA GLY A 2 7.12 -11.66 10.46
C GLY A 2 7.28 -11.42 8.96
N ASP A 3 6.71 -10.33 8.47
CA ASP A 3 6.80 -9.92 7.07
C ASP A 3 8.27 -9.69 6.71
N GLU A 4 8.82 -10.56 5.86
CA GLU A 4 10.23 -10.50 5.48
C GLU A 4 10.43 -9.29 4.56
N SER A 5 11.04 -8.23 5.09
CA SER A 5 11.21 -6.98 4.35
C SER A 5 11.97 -7.23 3.05
N LYS A 6 11.35 -6.84 1.93
CA LYS A 6 11.95 -6.92 0.61
C LYS A 6 12.52 -5.56 0.18
N TYR A 7 13.53 -5.59 -0.68
CA TYR A 7 14.24 -4.40 -1.16
C TYR A 7 14.54 -4.53 -2.65
N LEU A 8 14.29 -3.50 -3.44
CA LEU A 8 14.74 -3.37 -4.81
C LEU A 8 16.03 -2.58 -4.86
N VAL A 9 17.04 -3.11 -5.54
CA VAL A 9 18.29 -2.42 -5.81
C VAL A 9 18.34 -2.06 -7.29
N LYS A 10 18.50 -0.78 -7.63
CA LYS A 10 18.75 -0.37 -9.02
C LYS A 10 20.14 -0.83 -9.42
N LEU A 11 20.24 -1.58 -10.52
CA LEU A 11 21.50 -2.18 -10.99
C LEU A 11 22.32 -1.27 -11.89
N GLU A 12 21.71 -0.20 -12.41
CA GLU A 12 22.35 0.76 -13.30
C GLU A 12 22.88 1.95 -12.51
N CYS A 13 24.15 2.30 -12.78
CA CYS A 13 24.78 3.51 -12.29
C CYS A 13 24.58 4.61 -13.34
N ASP A 14 23.95 5.72 -12.95
CA ASP A 14 23.78 6.86 -13.85
C ASP A 14 25.18 7.34 -14.28
N SER A 15 25.45 7.28 -15.58
CA SER A 15 26.77 7.48 -16.20
C SER A 15 27.25 8.94 -16.23
N SER A 16 26.63 9.84 -15.45
CA SER A 16 26.95 11.27 -15.44
C SER A 16 28.13 11.65 -14.55
N THR A 17 28.68 10.72 -13.76
CA THR A 17 29.87 10.96 -12.93
C THR A 17 30.99 10.03 -13.38
N SER A 18 32.11 10.62 -13.78
CA SER A 18 33.27 10.02 -14.46
C SER A 18 34.12 9.06 -13.59
N THR A 19 33.50 8.19 -12.81
CA THR A 19 34.17 7.15 -12.04
C THR A 19 33.58 5.80 -12.44
N GLY A 20 34.45 4.87 -12.85
CA GLY A 20 34.12 3.66 -13.61
C GLY A 20 32.86 2.91 -13.16
N SER A 21 32.14 2.36 -14.14
CA SER A 21 30.90 1.60 -13.96
C SER A 21 31.03 0.59 -12.82
N VAL A 22 30.27 0.81 -11.75
CA VAL A 22 30.19 -0.10 -10.60
C VAL A 22 29.36 -1.32 -11.03
N ASP A 23 30.00 -2.50 -11.09
CA ASP A 23 29.33 -3.75 -11.45
C ASP A 23 28.65 -4.36 -10.22
N LEU A 24 27.49 -3.81 -9.86
CA LEU A 24 26.70 -4.26 -8.70
C LEU A 24 26.26 -5.72 -8.81
N ILE A 25 26.18 -6.28 -10.01
CA ILE A 25 25.76 -7.67 -10.22
C ILE A 25 26.71 -8.64 -9.51
N ARG A 26 28.01 -8.32 -9.44
CA ARG A 26 29.02 -9.14 -8.73
C ARG A 26 28.85 -9.14 -7.22
N CYS A 27 28.17 -8.14 -6.68
CA CYS A 27 27.95 -8.00 -5.24
C CYS A 27 26.64 -8.64 -4.77
N LEU A 28 25.80 -9.10 -5.71
CA LEU A 28 24.50 -9.69 -5.40
C LEU A 28 24.60 -11.18 -5.02
N PRO A 29 23.62 -11.71 -4.27
CA PRO A 29 23.53 -13.14 -3.96
C PRO A 29 23.44 -14.02 -5.23
N LYS A 30 23.82 -15.29 -5.10
CA LYS A 30 23.78 -16.26 -6.23
C LYS A 30 22.37 -16.45 -6.82
N SER A 31 21.33 -16.34 -6.01
CA SER A 31 19.93 -16.37 -6.47
C SER A 31 19.46 -14.96 -6.82
N LEU A 32 19.57 -14.61 -8.11
CA LEU A 32 19.18 -13.31 -8.64
C LEU A 32 17.71 -13.29 -9.02
N ASN A 33 16.92 -12.42 -8.40
CA ASN A 33 15.59 -12.08 -8.89
C ASN A 33 15.67 -10.70 -9.57
N ILE A 34 16.00 -10.70 -10.86
CA ILE A 34 16.15 -9.48 -11.66
C ILE A 34 14.79 -9.13 -12.26
N LEU A 35 14.34 -7.92 -11.96
CA LEU A 35 13.18 -7.30 -12.58
C LEU A 35 13.67 -6.31 -13.65
N THR A 36 13.04 -6.33 -14.80
CA THR A 36 13.31 -5.41 -15.91
C THR A 36 12.06 -4.57 -16.17
N GLY A 37 12.24 -3.26 -16.27
CA GLY A 37 11.21 -2.32 -16.64
C GLY A 37 11.74 -1.28 -17.62
N PHE A 38 10.90 -0.31 -17.96
CA PHE A 38 11.29 0.88 -18.70
C PHE A 38 10.98 2.09 -17.84
N ASP A 39 11.85 3.11 -17.88
CA ASP A 39 11.56 4.40 -17.26
C ASP A 39 10.62 5.25 -18.14
N ASP A 40 10.27 6.45 -17.66
CA ASP A 40 9.38 7.39 -18.36
C ASP A 40 9.95 7.86 -19.73
N GLU A 41 11.25 7.64 -19.98
CA GLU A 41 11.94 7.95 -21.23
C GLU A 41 12.11 6.70 -22.12
N ASN A 42 11.43 5.58 -21.83
CA ASN A 42 11.57 4.28 -22.49
C ASN A 42 12.98 3.68 -22.42
N LYS A 43 13.81 4.08 -21.46
CA LYS A 43 15.11 3.45 -21.25
C LYS A 43 14.93 2.20 -20.39
N PRO A 44 15.59 1.08 -20.74
CA PRO A 44 15.52 -0.13 -19.93
C PRO A 44 16.12 0.15 -18.55
N ALA A 45 15.40 -0.23 -17.50
CA ALA A 45 15.83 -0.14 -16.12
C ALA A 45 15.82 -1.53 -15.48
N ARG A 46 16.92 -1.88 -14.80
CA ARG A 46 17.10 -3.17 -14.14
C ARG A 46 17.13 -3.02 -12.63
N PHE A 47 16.34 -3.83 -11.94
CA PHE A 47 16.31 -3.92 -10.49
C PHE A 47 16.56 -5.35 -10.02
N CYS A 48 17.13 -5.53 -8.83
CA CYS A 48 17.19 -6.82 -8.17
C CYS A 48 16.40 -6.80 -6.86
N LEU A 49 15.53 -7.79 -6.67
CA LEU A 49 14.76 -7.97 -5.44
C LEU A 49 15.57 -8.78 -4.42
N LEU A 50 15.80 -8.19 -3.24
CA LEU A 50 16.53 -8.76 -2.12
C LEU A 50 15.64 -8.91 -0.90
N SER A 51 15.83 -9.97 -0.12
CA SER A 51 15.34 -10.06 1.26
C SER A 51 16.16 -9.17 2.23
N GLY A 52 15.71 -9.06 3.48
CA GLY A 52 16.46 -8.31 4.51
C GLY A 52 17.85 -8.89 4.80
N SER A 53 18.00 -10.21 4.78
CA SER A 53 19.30 -10.87 4.95
C SER A 53 20.21 -10.60 3.74
N GLN A 54 19.67 -10.78 2.52
CA GLN A 54 20.40 -10.52 1.28
C GLN A 54 20.83 -9.06 1.13
N LYS A 55 20.01 -8.11 1.57
CA LYS A 55 20.36 -6.68 1.62
C LYS A 55 21.60 -6.44 2.49
N THR A 56 21.66 -7.08 3.66
CA THR A 56 22.75 -6.87 4.63
C THR A 56 24.06 -7.39 4.04
N GLU A 57 24.02 -8.58 3.44
CA GLU A 57 25.17 -9.17 2.72
C GLU A 57 25.61 -8.29 1.54
N PHE A 58 24.66 -7.85 0.70
CA PHE A 58 24.95 -6.96 -0.42
C PHE A 58 25.63 -5.65 0.02
N LEU A 59 25.13 -5.00 1.08
CA LEU A 59 25.71 -3.76 1.59
C LEU A 59 27.12 -3.97 2.16
N ASP A 60 27.37 -5.07 2.86
CA ASP A 60 28.71 -5.42 3.35
C ASP A 60 29.70 -5.59 2.19
N VAL A 61 29.31 -6.35 1.15
CA VAL A 61 30.14 -6.58 -0.05
C VAL A 61 30.39 -5.28 -0.81
N VAL A 62 29.36 -4.47 -1.05
CA VAL A 62 29.50 -3.18 -1.76
C VAL A 62 30.37 -2.21 -0.98
N SER A 63 30.25 -2.14 0.35
CA SER A 63 31.08 -1.24 1.16
C SER A 63 32.57 -1.59 1.11
N LYS A 64 32.90 -2.88 0.92
CA LYS A 64 34.28 -3.37 0.76
C LYS A 64 34.81 -3.15 -0.65
N ALA A 65 33.99 -3.44 -1.66
CA ALA A 65 34.40 -3.34 -3.07
C ALA A 65 34.40 -1.89 -3.59
N TYR A 66 33.45 -1.08 -3.13
CA TYR A 66 33.21 0.29 -3.59
C TYR A 66 32.90 1.23 -2.40
N PRO A 67 33.91 1.59 -1.58
CA PRO A 67 33.69 2.35 -0.34
C PRO A 67 33.04 3.72 -0.51
N SER A 68 33.21 4.35 -1.68
CA SER A 68 32.64 5.65 -2.02
C SER A 68 31.25 5.57 -2.67
N TYR A 69 30.79 4.38 -3.05
CA TYR A 69 29.51 4.18 -3.73
C TYR A 69 28.40 3.85 -2.74
N LYS A 70 27.27 4.57 -2.84
CA LYS A 70 26.06 4.27 -2.07
C LYS A 70 24.97 3.77 -3.02
N PRO A 71 24.65 2.46 -3.02
CA PRO A 71 23.59 1.93 -3.86
C PRO A 71 22.24 2.52 -3.47
N MET A 72 21.36 2.69 -4.45
CA MET A 72 19.96 3.03 -4.22
C MET A 72 19.17 1.76 -3.87
N LEU A 73 18.67 1.68 -2.64
CA LEU A 73 17.78 0.60 -2.19
C LEU A 73 16.38 1.15 -1.90
N ILE A 74 15.38 0.56 -2.52
CA ILE A 74 13.97 0.88 -2.34
C ILE A 74 13.35 -0.26 -1.53
N ARG A 75 12.89 0.00 -0.30
CA ARG A 75 12.18 -1.03 0.47
C ARG A 75 10.82 -1.31 -0.19
N THR A 76 10.60 -2.54 -0.63
CA THR A 76 9.28 -3.02 -1.04
C THR A 76 8.52 -3.48 0.19
N SER A 77 7.99 -2.50 0.90
CA SER A 77 7.04 -2.70 1.99
C SER A 77 5.64 -2.59 1.40
N VAL A 78 4.76 -3.54 1.67
CA VAL A 78 3.38 -3.59 1.15
C VAL A 78 2.43 -3.58 2.33
N ALA A 79 1.34 -2.80 2.27
CA ALA A 79 0.35 -2.78 3.32
C ALA A 79 -0.23 -4.18 3.53
N SER A 80 -0.27 -4.68 4.77
CA SER A 80 -0.80 -6.02 5.05
C SER A 80 -2.32 -6.04 4.84
N LYS A 81 -2.88 -7.18 4.43
CA LYS A 81 -4.33 -7.38 4.36
C LYS A 81 -4.60 -8.78 4.87
N GLU A 82 -5.07 -8.89 6.11
CA GLU A 82 -5.29 -10.18 6.79
C GLU A 82 -6.71 -10.21 7.38
N LEU A 83 -7.71 -10.16 6.50
CA LEU A 83 -9.11 -10.16 6.88
C LEU A 83 -9.53 -11.56 7.35
N SER A 84 -9.91 -11.66 8.62
CA SER A 84 -10.41 -12.92 9.18
C SER A 84 -11.88 -13.16 8.83
N SER A 85 -12.37 -14.36 9.12
CA SER A 85 -13.81 -14.68 9.12
C SER A 85 -14.58 -13.98 10.25
N SER A 86 -13.89 -13.37 11.22
CA SER A 86 -14.47 -12.50 12.24
C SER A 86 -14.46 -11.04 11.80
N LEU A 87 -14.94 -10.13 12.66
CA LEU A 87 -14.86 -8.69 12.40
C LEU A 87 -13.41 -8.20 12.31
N TYR A 88 -12.42 -8.98 12.76
CA TYR A 88 -11.02 -8.56 12.71
C TYR A 88 -10.47 -8.55 11.28
N PRO A 89 -9.67 -7.53 10.90
CA PRO A 89 -9.55 -6.21 11.53
C PRO A 89 -10.67 -5.27 11.05
N THR A 90 -11.23 -4.47 11.96
CA THR A 90 -12.19 -3.38 11.67
C THR A 90 -11.73 -2.11 12.38
N LEU A 91 -11.81 -0.98 11.69
CA LEU A 91 -11.45 0.34 12.21
C LEU A 91 -12.19 0.65 13.53
N GLY A 92 -11.43 0.95 14.57
CA GLY A 92 -11.87 1.29 15.92
C GLY A 92 -12.77 0.26 16.60
N ALA A 93 -12.66 -1.01 16.22
CA ALA A 93 -13.30 -2.12 16.90
C ALA A 93 -12.25 -3.10 17.44
N ASP A 94 -12.18 -3.24 18.76
CA ASP A 94 -11.39 -4.29 19.39
C ASP A 94 -12.16 -5.61 19.37
N THR A 95 -11.94 -6.39 18.33
CA THR A 95 -12.64 -7.66 18.10
C THR A 95 -12.20 -8.79 19.04
N THR A 96 -11.23 -8.53 19.93
CA THR A 96 -10.90 -9.48 21.01
C THR A 96 -11.96 -9.47 22.11
N LEU A 97 -12.70 -8.36 22.25
CA LEU A 97 -13.73 -8.19 23.26
C LEU A 97 -15.00 -8.99 22.93
N PRO A 98 -15.64 -9.62 23.94
CA PRO A 98 -16.80 -10.50 23.72
C PRO A 98 -17.95 -9.87 22.94
N GLN A 99 -18.23 -8.58 23.15
CA GLN A 99 -19.32 -7.85 22.48
C GLN A 99 -19.11 -7.66 20.97
N PHE A 100 -17.87 -7.80 20.48
CA PHE A 100 -17.53 -7.74 19.06
C PHE A 100 -17.26 -9.13 18.48
N ARG A 101 -17.44 -10.20 19.26
CA ARG A 101 -17.45 -11.56 18.72
C ARG A 101 -18.75 -11.75 17.96
N ASN A 102 -18.64 -12.11 16.68
CA ASN A 102 -19.80 -12.41 15.86
C ASN A 102 -20.55 -13.59 16.48
N ASN A 103 -21.65 -13.30 17.18
CA ASN A 103 -22.49 -14.31 17.84
C ASN A 103 -23.43 -15.00 16.83
N SER A 104 -23.43 -14.52 15.58
CA SER A 104 -24.31 -14.95 14.49
C SER A 104 -23.51 -15.85 13.54
N LEU A 105 -23.58 -17.16 13.76
CA LEU A 105 -22.86 -18.19 12.98
C LEU A 105 -23.18 -18.22 11.46
N CYS A 106 -24.11 -17.38 10.96
CA CYS A 106 -24.59 -17.39 9.57
C CYS A 106 -24.28 -16.15 8.74
N GLU A 107 -23.76 -15.06 9.30
CA GLU A 107 -23.47 -13.86 8.47
C GLU A 107 -22.01 -13.82 8.02
N VAL A 108 -21.81 -13.91 6.71
CA VAL A 108 -20.50 -13.68 6.09
C VAL A 108 -20.13 -12.21 6.28
N ILE A 109 -19.05 -11.97 7.02
CA ILE A 109 -18.53 -10.62 7.25
C ILE A 109 -17.85 -10.14 5.97
N ARG A 110 -18.37 -9.04 5.43
CA ARG A 110 -17.88 -8.40 4.21
C ARG A 110 -17.16 -7.09 4.50
N PRO A 111 -16.14 -6.72 3.71
CA PRO A 111 -15.58 -7.53 2.60
C PRO A 111 -14.80 -8.76 3.08
N THR A 112 -14.77 -9.82 2.29
CA THR A 112 -13.89 -10.98 2.53
C THR A 112 -12.49 -10.74 1.96
N GLN A 113 -11.52 -11.58 2.33
CA GLN A 113 -10.10 -11.42 1.95
C GLN A 113 -9.88 -11.24 0.43
N HIS A 114 -10.66 -11.92 -0.41
CA HIS A 114 -10.51 -11.91 -1.87
C HIS A 114 -11.78 -11.44 -2.59
N GLU A 115 -12.58 -10.59 -1.93
CA GLU A 115 -13.80 -10.04 -2.52
C GLU A 115 -13.49 -8.88 -3.46
N TYR A 116 -13.95 -9.00 -4.71
CA TYR A 116 -13.90 -7.93 -5.72
C TYR A 116 -15.19 -7.91 -6.54
N PRO A 117 -15.65 -6.73 -6.99
CA PRO A 117 -15.10 -5.41 -6.68
C PRO A 117 -15.33 -5.01 -5.21
N VAL A 118 -14.44 -4.19 -4.65
CA VAL A 118 -14.50 -3.77 -3.24
C VAL A 118 -14.34 -2.26 -3.11
N TRP A 119 -15.10 -1.65 -2.19
CA TRP A 119 -15.00 -0.23 -1.90
C TRP A 119 -13.82 0.04 -0.97
N TYR A 120 -13.00 1.02 -1.33
CA TYR A 120 -11.94 1.57 -0.51
C TYR A 120 -12.26 3.01 -0.11
N PHE A 121 -12.03 3.34 1.15
CA PHE A 121 -12.06 4.71 1.64
C PHE A 121 -10.66 5.31 1.65
N PHE A 122 -10.49 6.46 1.00
CA PHE A 122 -9.25 7.22 0.95
C PHE A 122 -9.38 8.56 1.67
N TYR A 123 -8.33 8.90 2.42
CA TYR A 123 -8.22 10.10 3.24
C TYR A 123 -6.94 10.92 2.98
N GLY A 124 -6.06 10.42 2.09
CA GLY A 124 -4.78 11.03 1.74
C GLY A 124 -4.67 11.31 0.25
N THR A 125 -3.47 11.15 -0.29
CA THR A 125 -3.17 11.42 -1.70
C THR A 125 -3.93 10.53 -2.69
N LEU A 126 -4.33 9.32 -2.28
CA LEU A 126 -5.19 8.45 -3.10
C LEU A 126 -6.61 9.00 -3.33
N ALA A 127 -7.01 10.08 -2.65
CA ALA A 127 -8.23 10.81 -2.98
C ALA A 127 -8.10 11.70 -4.23
N ASP A 128 -6.88 11.88 -4.75
CA ASP A 128 -6.60 12.58 -5.99
C ASP A 128 -6.60 11.60 -7.18
N ALA A 129 -7.41 11.91 -8.20
CA ALA A 129 -7.57 11.06 -9.38
C ALA A 129 -6.28 10.88 -10.20
N ASP A 130 -5.39 11.88 -10.23
CA ASP A 130 -4.10 11.81 -10.94
C ASP A 130 -3.08 10.95 -10.18
N VAL A 131 -3.19 10.91 -8.85
CA VAL A 131 -2.39 9.97 -8.04
C VAL A 131 -2.94 8.56 -8.24
N LEU A 132 -4.25 8.37 -8.11
CA LEU A 132 -4.88 7.05 -8.24
C LEU A 132 -4.60 6.43 -9.61
N SER A 133 -4.78 7.18 -10.71
CA SER A 133 -4.55 6.70 -12.08
C SER A 133 -3.14 6.15 -12.30
N ARG A 134 -2.13 6.88 -11.81
CA ARG A 134 -0.73 6.48 -11.84
C ARG A 134 -0.46 5.24 -10.99
N VAL A 135 -1.05 5.17 -9.79
CA VAL A 135 -0.86 4.03 -8.89
C VAL A 135 -1.46 2.75 -9.47
N ILE A 136 -2.68 2.80 -10.00
CA ILE A 136 -3.34 1.61 -10.57
C ILE A 136 -2.92 1.32 -12.02
N GLY A 137 -2.04 2.14 -12.61
CA GLY A 137 -1.51 1.95 -13.95
C GLY A 137 -2.56 2.04 -15.06
N ARG A 138 -3.65 2.80 -14.87
CA ARG A 138 -4.70 2.94 -15.88
C ARG A 138 -4.49 4.16 -16.75
N THR A 139 -4.65 3.97 -18.05
CA THR A 139 -4.74 5.04 -19.06
C THR A 139 -6.17 5.58 -19.22
N GLU A 140 -7.10 5.19 -18.33
CA GLU A 140 -8.46 5.74 -18.34
C GLU A 140 -8.40 7.27 -18.20
N ASP A 141 -9.26 7.98 -18.94
CA ASP A 141 -9.36 9.43 -18.84
C ASP A 141 -9.64 9.84 -17.40
N LYS A 142 -8.94 10.87 -16.91
CA LYS A 142 -9.09 11.44 -15.56
C LYS A 142 -10.57 11.61 -15.15
N ALA A 143 -11.39 12.10 -16.08
CA ALA A 143 -12.82 12.32 -15.87
C ALA A 143 -13.60 11.04 -15.51
N SER A 144 -13.15 9.86 -15.97
CA SER A 144 -13.76 8.57 -15.64
C SER A 144 -13.42 8.12 -14.22
N ILE A 145 -12.18 8.37 -13.77
CA ILE A 145 -11.75 8.09 -12.39
C ILE A 145 -12.44 9.05 -11.43
N GLU A 146 -12.51 10.33 -11.76
CA GLU A 146 -13.20 11.35 -10.98
C GLU A 146 -14.68 11.01 -10.75
N LYS A 147 -15.38 10.54 -11.80
CA LYS A 147 -16.77 10.05 -11.70
C LYS A 147 -16.92 8.78 -10.85
N GLY A 148 -15.83 8.02 -10.68
CA GLY A 148 -15.80 6.82 -9.85
C GLY A 148 -15.75 7.10 -8.34
N TYR A 149 -15.35 8.32 -7.96
CA TYR A 149 -15.32 8.73 -6.56
C TYR A 149 -16.70 9.08 -6.04
N LYS A 150 -16.95 8.72 -4.78
CA LYS A 150 -18.13 9.14 -4.02
C LYS A 150 -17.68 9.79 -2.72
N ARG A 151 -18.21 10.97 -2.38
CA ARG A 151 -18.00 11.53 -1.04
C ARG A 151 -18.57 10.59 0.00
N ALA A 152 -17.76 10.30 1.02
CA ALA A 152 -18.12 9.39 2.09
C ALA A 152 -17.59 9.86 3.43
N ARG A 153 -18.23 9.40 4.51
CA ARG A 153 -17.83 9.62 5.90
C ARG A 153 -17.62 8.28 6.58
N ILE A 154 -16.56 8.15 7.36
CA ILE A 154 -16.32 6.97 8.21
C ILE A 154 -16.44 7.35 9.68
N ARG A 155 -16.74 6.35 10.52
CA ARG A 155 -16.75 6.43 11.99
C ARG A 155 -15.58 5.66 12.60
N ARG A 156 -15.31 5.91 13.89
CA ARG A 156 -14.30 5.19 14.71
C ARG A 156 -12.86 5.34 14.24
N GLY A 157 -12.61 6.37 13.43
CA GLY A 157 -11.28 6.72 12.94
C GLY A 157 -11.00 8.19 13.17
N ARG A 158 -9.73 8.52 13.38
CA ARG A 158 -9.24 9.91 13.39
C ARG A 158 -7.97 10.01 12.56
N LEU A 159 -7.81 11.14 11.89
CA LEU A 159 -6.53 11.44 11.24
C LEU A 159 -5.50 11.91 12.26
N SER A 160 -4.30 11.39 12.10
CA SER A 160 -3.09 11.79 12.80
C SER A 160 -1.99 12.11 11.79
N MET A 161 -1.00 12.88 12.23
CA MET A 161 0.19 13.20 11.45
C MET A 161 1.34 12.30 11.89
N LEU A 162 1.89 11.51 10.97
CA LEU A 162 3.11 10.73 11.19
C LEU A 162 4.31 11.51 10.68
N GLY A 163 5.17 11.96 11.61
CA GLY A 163 6.43 12.65 11.30
C GLY A 163 6.24 13.92 10.46
N ASP A 164 5.21 14.69 10.79
CA ASP A 164 4.84 16.00 10.19
C ASP A 164 4.54 15.99 8.68
N LYS A 165 4.52 14.83 8.03
CA LYS A 165 4.42 14.73 6.56
C LYS A 165 3.34 13.78 6.06
N TYR A 166 2.99 12.75 6.82
CA TYR A 166 2.09 11.69 6.34
C TYR A 166 0.81 11.65 7.16
N LEU A 167 -0.34 11.68 6.48
CA LEU A 167 -1.63 11.44 7.10
C LEU A 167 -1.77 9.96 7.42
N ALA A 168 -2.12 9.65 8.65
CA ALA A 168 -2.37 8.31 9.13
C ALA A 168 -3.76 8.24 9.75
N LEU A 169 -4.57 7.27 9.32
CA LEU A 169 -5.81 6.95 10.00
C LEU A 169 -5.51 6.01 11.16
N VAL A 170 -5.94 6.36 12.36
CA VAL A 170 -5.80 5.55 13.57
C VAL A 170 -7.17 5.30 14.20
N ASP A 171 -7.26 4.26 15.02
CA ASP A 171 -8.47 3.94 15.77
C ASP A 171 -8.87 5.10 16.69
N ALA A 172 -10.18 5.33 16.77
CA ALA A 172 -10.81 6.34 17.61
C ALA A 172 -12.18 5.86 18.10
N ASP A 173 -12.76 6.64 19.02
CA ASP A 173 -14.07 6.35 19.60
C ASP A 173 -15.21 6.49 18.57
N GLU A 174 -16.40 5.98 18.94
CA GLU A 174 -17.57 5.90 18.04
C GLU A 174 -18.02 7.25 17.46
N ASP A 175 -17.86 8.31 18.24
CA ASP A 175 -18.25 9.67 17.89
C ASP A 175 -17.24 10.34 16.94
N SER A 176 -16.06 9.75 16.77
CA SER A 176 -15.05 10.25 15.84
C SER A 176 -15.47 9.96 14.40
N VAL A 177 -15.80 11.02 13.68
CA VAL A 177 -16.17 10.98 12.26
C VAL A 177 -15.13 11.70 11.40
N PHE A 178 -14.93 11.19 10.20
CA PHE A 178 -14.00 11.78 9.24
C PHE A 178 -14.51 11.65 7.80
N ASP A 179 -14.37 12.74 7.03
CA ASP A 179 -14.84 12.85 5.64
C ASP A 179 -13.72 12.58 4.65
N GLY A 180 -14.02 11.80 3.62
CA GLY A 180 -13.08 11.46 2.56
C GLY A 180 -13.81 11.00 1.31
N TRP A 181 -13.22 10.04 0.63
CA TRP A 181 -13.72 9.56 -0.66
C TRP A 181 -13.73 8.05 -0.71
N ALA A 182 -14.82 7.48 -1.22
CA ALA A 182 -14.93 6.07 -1.52
C ALA A 182 -14.68 5.84 -3.02
N TYR A 183 -13.86 4.85 -3.34
CA TYR A 183 -13.60 4.41 -4.71
C TYR A 183 -13.75 2.88 -4.81
N GLN A 184 -14.31 2.39 -5.91
CA GLN A 184 -14.52 0.96 -6.12
C GLN A 184 -13.33 0.34 -6.86
N VAL A 185 -12.52 -0.43 -6.13
CA VAL A 185 -11.40 -1.20 -6.66
C VAL A 185 -11.94 -2.44 -7.37
N LYS A 186 -11.58 -2.61 -8.66
CA LYS A 186 -12.25 -3.60 -9.52
C LYS A 186 -11.69 -5.02 -9.37
N ASN A 187 -10.40 -5.14 -9.07
CA ASN A 187 -9.69 -6.42 -9.05
C ASN A 187 -8.48 -6.38 -8.12
N GLN A 188 -7.86 -7.54 -7.93
CA GLN A 188 -6.70 -7.72 -7.06
C GLN A 188 -5.46 -6.92 -7.49
N ASN A 189 -5.19 -6.79 -8.79
CA ASN A 189 -3.99 -6.07 -9.26
C ASN A 189 -4.03 -4.58 -8.88
N GLU A 190 -5.22 -3.97 -8.95
CA GLU A 190 -5.43 -2.60 -8.48
C GLU A 190 -5.20 -2.50 -6.98
N GLU A 191 -5.78 -3.42 -6.21
CA GLU A 191 -5.59 -3.45 -4.75
C GLU A 191 -4.11 -3.62 -4.37
N ASP A 192 -3.39 -4.55 -5.02
CA ASP A 192 -1.98 -4.78 -4.77
C ASP A 192 -1.14 -3.53 -5.08
N SER A 193 -1.50 -2.78 -6.13
CA SER A 193 -0.85 -1.51 -6.46
C SER A 193 -1.09 -0.45 -5.38
N LEU A 194 -2.31 -0.34 -4.86
CA LEU A 194 -2.64 0.55 -3.73
C LEU A 194 -1.86 0.16 -2.47
N ARG A 195 -1.78 -1.14 -2.16
CA ARG A 195 -1.06 -1.66 -0.99
C ARG A 195 0.45 -1.42 -1.09
N VAL A 196 1.03 -1.50 -2.29
CA VAL A 196 2.43 -1.12 -2.54
C VAL A 196 2.63 0.37 -2.32
N TYR A 197 1.71 1.22 -2.79
CA TYR A 197 1.78 2.67 -2.64
C TYR A 197 1.75 3.11 -1.17
N GLU A 198 0.81 2.57 -0.38
CA GLU A 198 0.66 2.91 1.03
C GLU A 198 1.81 2.37 1.89
N THR A 199 2.40 1.26 1.47
CA THR A 199 3.51 0.56 2.12
C THR A 199 3.13 -0.21 3.40
N ALA A 200 4.06 -1.03 3.92
CA ALA A 200 3.88 -1.80 5.16
C ALA A 200 3.80 -0.96 6.44
N LYS A 201 3.77 0.38 6.31
CA LYS A 201 3.39 1.25 7.43
C LYS A 201 1.92 1.10 7.77
N TYR A 202 1.09 0.75 6.81
CA TYR A 202 -0.35 0.61 7.01
C TYR A 202 -0.78 -0.84 6.85
N GLU A 203 -1.92 -1.16 7.43
CA GLU A 203 -2.68 -2.37 7.19
C GLU A 203 -4.03 -2.03 6.58
N VAL A 204 -4.58 -2.98 5.82
CA VAL A 204 -5.92 -2.91 5.24
C VAL A 204 -6.91 -3.46 6.25
N VAL A 205 -7.87 -2.62 6.65
CA VAL A 205 -8.90 -2.97 7.63
C VAL A 205 -10.29 -2.71 7.08
N ARG A 206 -11.29 -3.41 7.63
CA ARG A 206 -12.69 -3.12 7.31
C ARG A 206 -13.13 -1.79 7.90
N CYS A 207 -13.97 -1.08 7.18
CA CYS A 207 -14.63 0.12 7.67
C CYS A 207 -16.06 0.20 7.14
N THR A 208 -16.86 1.04 7.80
CA THR A 208 -18.23 1.37 7.39
C THR A 208 -18.25 2.82 6.94
N MET A 209 -18.71 3.05 5.72
CA MET A 209 -18.74 4.34 5.05
C MET A 209 -20.18 4.79 4.85
N GLU A 210 -20.50 6.02 5.23
CA GLU A 210 -21.75 6.70 4.91
C GLU A 210 -21.54 7.55 3.66
N VAL A 211 -22.19 7.20 2.56
CA VAL A 211 -22.13 7.97 1.32
C VAL A 211 -22.90 9.28 1.52
N MET A 212 -22.26 10.40 1.20
CA MET A 212 -22.81 11.74 1.41
C MET A 212 -23.59 12.26 0.21
N GLU A 213 -23.51 11.58 -0.93
CA GLU A 213 -24.19 11.94 -2.18
C GLU A 213 -25.44 11.08 -2.43
N GLY A 214 -26.47 11.67 -3.04
CA GLY A 214 -27.72 10.98 -3.41
C GLY A 214 -28.63 10.69 -2.23
N GLN A 215 -29.29 9.53 -2.21
CA GLN A 215 -30.23 9.11 -1.15
C GLN A 215 -29.55 8.76 0.19
N GLY A 216 -28.24 8.93 0.29
CA GLY A 216 -27.46 8.41 1.41
C GLY A 216 -27.40 6.87 1.38
N GLY A 217 -26.42 6.29 2.06
CA GLY A 217 -26.31 4.84 2.13
C GLY A 217 -25.08 4.40 2.91
N ILE A 218 -25.16 3.21 3.49
CA ILE A 218 -24.05 2.60 4.22
C ILE A 218 -23.35 1.58 3.31
N ILE A 219 -22.05 1.78 3.10
CA ILE A 219 -21.18 0.89 2.33
C ILE A 219 -20.20 0.22 3.30
N LYS A 220 -20.14 -1.12 3.26
CA LYS A 220 -19.05 -1.88 3.87
C LYS A 220 -17.87 -1.90 2.90
N GLY A 221 -16.68 -1.56 3.37
CA GLY A 221 -15.49 -1.56 2.54
C GLY A 221 -14.22 -1.66 3.35
N LEU A 222 -13.12 -1.23 2.74
CA LEU A 222 -11.78 -1.30 3.28
C LEU A 222 -11.17 0.10 3.38
N THR A 223 -10.17 0.25 4.24
CA THR A 223 -9.32 1.45 4.29
C THR A 223 -7.94 1.07 4.77
N PHE A 224 -7.00 2.00 4.69
CA PHE A 224 -5.65 1.86 5.24
C PHE A 224 -5.64 2.45 6.65
N ARG A 225 -5.10 1.70 7.61
CA ARG A 225 -4.93 2.14 9.01
C ARG A 225 -3.46 1.95 9.40
N LEU A 226 -2.93 2.86 10.21
CA LEU A 226 -1.57 2.76 10.76
C LEU A 226 -1.50 1.70 11.87
#